data_AF-A0A1Z4R9F5-F1
#
_entry.id   AF-A0A1Z4R9F5-F1
#
_cell.length_a   1.000
_cell.length_b   1.000
_cell.length_c   1.000
_cell.angle_alpha   90.00
_cell.angle_beta   90.00
_cell.angle_gamma   90.00
#
_symmetry.space_group_name_H-M   'P 1'
#
loop_
_entity.id
_entity.type
_entity.pdbx_description
1 polymer ?
#
loop_
_entity_poly.entity_id
_entity_poly.type
_entity_poly.pdbx_seq_one_letter_code
_entity_poly.pdbx_strand_id
1 'polypeptide(L)'
;MRKILKFKNTHFAIVLVYILFFQLASSTALAGGSLPLSDLIEPVINQSDKLKKEVNHALSVTGKKPEQIICIGVRLGKQYAALSAARVAPFSCQFAENKYLTIKAINFVKLPHSQVVTLEQFLKIKPTPENVSLTFKLKSWKWQKKLQ
;
A
#
# COMPACT_ATOMS: atom_id res chain seq x y z
N MET A 1 7.69 -55.00 -39.72
CA MET A 1 8.68 -54.27 -40.52
C MET A 1 8.39 -52.78 -40.47
N ARG A 2 9.18 -51.98 -39.72
CA ARG A 2 9.07 -50.51 -39.66
C ARG A 2 10.40 -49.91 -40.11
N LYS A 3 10.37 -49.08 -41.14
CA LYS A 3 11.54 -48.40 -41.72
C LYS A 3 12.02 -47.31 -40.75
N ILE A 4 13.31 -47.34 -40.41
CA ILE A 4 13.98 -46.32 -39.60
C ILE A 4 14.56 -45.28 -40.55
N LEU A 5 14.12 -44.02 -40.41
CA LEU A 5 14.76 -42.86 -41.04
C LEU A 5 16.10 -42.59 -40.32
N LYS A 6 17.20 -42.61 -41.08
CA LYS A 6 18.52 -42.13 -40.64
C LYS A 6 18.63 -40.63 -40.92
N PHE A 7 18.76 -39.82 -39.86
CA PHE A 7 19.23 -38.44 -39.99
C PHE A 7 20.68 -38.38 -39.49
N LYS A 8 21.60 -38.11 -40.43
CA LYS A 8 23.01 -37.80 -40.20
C LYS A 8 23.11 -36.28 -40.10
N ASN A 9 23.61 -35.72 -39.01
CA ASN A 9 24.19 -34.37 -38.98
C ASN A 9 25.10 -34.25 -37.75
N THR A 10 26.43 -34.34 -37.90
CA THR A 10 27.38 -33.24 -38.16
C THR A 10 27.87 -32.58 -36.86
N HIS A 11 29.08 -33.00 -36.48
CA HIS A 11 30.15 -32.37 -35.70
C HIS A 11 29.85 -31.17 -34.77
N PHE A 12 30.02 -31.46 -33.46
CA PHE A 12 30.92 -30.80 -32.50
C PHE A 12 31.08 -29.25 -32.47
N ALA A 13 30.66 -28.73 -31.31
CA ALA A 13 31.37 -27.78 -30.45
C ALA A 13 31.61 -26.34 -30.94
N ILE A 14 30.75 -25.41 -30.49
CA ILE A 14 31.13 -24.00 -30.27
C ILE A 14 30.49 -23.50 -28.96
N VAL A 15 31.34 -23.45 -27.93
CA VAL A 15 31.50 -22.40 -26.91
C VAL A 15 30.26 -21.90 -26.15
N LEU A 16 30.19 -22.32 -24.88
CA LEU A 16 29.55 -21.61 -23.76
C LEU A 16 29.96 -20.13 -23.73
N VAL A 17 29.04 -19.20 -23.97
CA VAL A 17 29.15 -17.82 -23.50
C VAL A 17 27.81 -17.38 -22.89
N TYR A 18 27.91 -17.09 -21.60
CA TYR A 18 27.00 -16.36 -20.74
C TYR A 18 26.17 -15.27 -21.45
N ILE A 19 24.91 -15.13 -21.04
CA ILE A 19 24.38 -13.93 -20.37
C ILE A 19 22.99 -14.31 -19.81
N LEU A 20 22.96 -14.62 -18.51
CA LEU A 20 21.74 -14.59 -17.71
C LEU A 20 21.46 -13.11 -17.39
N PHE A 21 20.71 -12.42 -18.27
CA PHE A 21 20.04 -11.17 -17.90
C PHE A 21 18.86 -11.51 -16.98
N PHE A 22 19.14 -11.85 -15.72
CA PHE A 22 18.12 -11.78 -14.68
C PHE A 22 17.84 -10.30 -14.46
N GLN A 23 16.73 -9.83 -15.05
CA GLN A 23 16.22 -8.50 -14.78
C GLN A 23 15.89 -8.40 -13.29
N LEU A 24 16.77 -7.75 -12.54
CA LEU A 24 16.47 -7.18 -11.22
C LEU A 24 15.36 -6.15 -11.42
N ALA A 25 14.12 -6.60 -11.38
CA ALA A 25 12.96 -5.74 -11.20
C ALA A 25 13.13 -5.07 -9.83
N SER A 26 13.79 -3.92 -9.85
CA SER A 26 13.88 -3.02 -8.70
C SER A 26 12.47 -2.56 -8.43
N SER A 27 11.77 -3.30 -7.58
CA SER A 27 10.54 -2.83 -6.95
C SER A 27 10.97 -1.58 -6.22
N THR A 28 10.66 -0.41 -6.79
CA THR A 28 10.76 0.85 -6.08
C THR A 28 9.83 0.69 -4.89
N ALA A 29 10.38 0.28 -3.75
CA ALA A 29 9.66 0.26 -2.50
C ALA A 29 9.31 1.72 -2.24
N LEU A 30 8.11 2.12 -2.63
CA LEU A 30 7.51 3.36 -2.17
C LEU A 30 7.70 3.34 -0.66
N ALA A 31 8.57 4.21 -0.14
CA ALA A 31 8.93 4.20 1.26
C ALA A 31 7.63 4.31 2.08
N GLY A 32 7.23 3.20 2.69
CA GLY A 32 6.03 3.15 3.51
C GLY A 32 6.19 4.15 4.66
N GLY A 33 5.19 4.98 4.88
CA GLY A 33 5.13 5.82 6.06
C GLY A 33 4.37 5.09 7.15
N SER A 34 4.96 4.94 8.34
CA SER A 34 4.23 4.46 9.51
C SER A 34 3.37 5.56 10.11
N LEU A 35 2.24 5.18 10.69
CA LEU A 35 1.36 5.97 11.55
C LEU A 35 0.68 5.05 12.57
N PRO A 36 0.37 5.52 13.79
CA PRO A 36 -0.40 4.73 14.75
C PRO A 36 -1.86 4.56 14.29
N LEU A 37 -2.53 3.51 14.76
CA LEU A 37 -3.95 3.27 14.46
C LEU A 37 -4.84 4.39 15.00
N SER A 38 -4.45 5.05 16.10
CA SER A 38 -5.15 6.22 16.67
C SER A 38 -5.45 7.29 15.62
N ASP A 39 -4.51 7.53 14.69
CA ASP A 39 -4.63 8.52 13.63
C ASP A 39 -5.66 8.14 12.56
N LEU A 40 -6.10 6.87 12.56
CA LEU A 40 -7.10 6.34 11.63
C LEU A 40 -8.48 6.16 12.27
N ILE A 41 -8.61 6.29 13.60
CA ILE A 41 -9.86 6.04 14.33
C ILE A 41 -10.97 6.96 13.82
N GLU A 42 -10.84 8.26 14.05
CA GLU A 42 -11.84 9.23 13.60
C GLU A 42 -11.95 9.33 12.07
N PRO A 43 -10.85 9.51 11.31
CA PRO A 43 -10.98 9.86 9.91
C PRO A 43 -11.32 8.68 9.00
N VAL A 44 -11.23 7.42 9.47
CA VAL A 44 -11.49 6.24 8.62
C VAL A 44 -12.32 5.17 9.31
N ILE A 45 -11.92 4.72 10.50
CA ILE A 45 -12.53 3.55 11.17
C ILE A 45 -13.95 3.86 11.65
N ASN A 46 -14.17 5.05 12.21
CA ASN A 46 -15.48 5.49 12.69
C ASN A 46 -16.50 5.74 11.57
N GLN A 47 -16.10 5.69 10.28
CA GLN A 47 -17.04 5.76 9.17
C GLN A 47 -17.92 4.50 9.03
N SER A 48 -17.58 3.41 9.72
CA SER A 48 -18.39 2.18 9.74
C SER A 48 -18.44 1.56 11.13
N ASP A 49 -19.64 1.45 11.70
CA ASP A 49 -19.86 0.79 12.98
C ASP A 49 -19.36 -0.66 13.01
N LYS A 50 -19.45 -1.35 11.86
CA LYS A 50 -18.95 -2.72 11.73
C LYS A 50 -17.43 -2.75 11.85
N LEU A 51 -16.72 -1.93 11.08
CA LEU A 51 -15.26 -1.83 11.16
C LEU A 51 -14.81 -1.41 12.57
N LYS A 52 -15.46 -0.40 13.15
CA LYS A 52 -15.20 0.06 14.52
C LYS A 52 -15.31 -1.08 15.54
N LYS A 53 -16.40 -1.86 15.50
CA LYS A 53 -16.59 -3.03 16.38
C LYS A 53 -15.51 -4.09 16.18
N GLU A 54 -15.17 -4.41 14.93
CA GLU A 54 -14.12 -5.38 14.61
C GLU A 54 -12.75 -4.94 15.13
N VAL A 55 -12.40 -3.66 14.96
CA VAL A 55 -11.16 -3.07 15.48
C VAL A 55 -11.13 -3.11 17.00
N ASN A 56 -12.19 -2.68 17.67
CA ASN A 56 -12.27 -2.68 19.13
C ASN A 56 -12.14 -4.10 19.71
N HIS A 57 -12.77 -5.08 19.07
CA HIS A 57 -12.61 -6.48 19.45
C HIS A 57 -11.17 -6.98 19.20
N ALA A 58 -10.53 -6.59 18.10
CA ALA A 58 -9.13 -6.95 17.86
C ALA A 58 -8.18 -6.31 18.88
N LEU A 59 -8.43 -5.06 19.31
CA LEU A 59 -7.69 -4.39 20.37
C LEU A 59 -7.86 -5.12 21.71
N SER A 60 -9.10 -5.47 22.08
CA SER A 60 -9.34 -6.17 23.36
C SER A 60 -8.67 -7.55 23.40
N VAL A 61 -8.70 -8.30 22.31
CA VAL A 61 -8.01 -9.61 22.22
C VAL A 61 -6.49 -9.48 22.33
N THR A 62 -5.89 -8.38 21.85
CA THR A 62 -4.44 -8.17 21.92
C THR A 62 -3.98 -7.47 23.19
N GLY A 63 -4.89 -6.84 23.95
CA GLY A 63 -4.56 -5.98 25.09
C GLY A 63 -3.82 -4.69 24.73
N LYS A 64 -3.65 -4.38 23.44
CA LYS A 64 -2.94 -3.19 22.96
C LYS A 64 -3.87 -1.98 22.86
N LYS A 65 -3.32 -0.80 23.12
CA LYS A 65 -3.97 0.49 22.83
C LYS A 65 -3.83 0.85 21.35
N PRO A 66 -4.72 1.70 20.78
CA PRO A 66 -4.62 2.13 19.38
C PRO A 66 -3.25 2.73 19.02
N GLU A 67 -2.61 3.46 19.91
CA GLU A 67 -1.31 4.12 19.67
C GLU A 67 -0.16 3.09 19.50
N GLN A 68 -0.36 1.86 19.95
CA GLN A 68 0.62 0.77 19.88
C GLN A 68 0.45 -0.10 18.62
N ILE A 69 -0.62 0.09 17.85
CA ILE A 69 -0.84 -0.60 16.58
C ILE A 69 -0.23 0.23 15.47
N ILE A 70 0.81 -0.30 14.83
CA ILE A 70 1.46 0.37 13.70
C ILE A 70 0.72 0.05 12.41
N CYS A 71 0.33 1.12 11.72
CA CYS A 71 -0.19 1.09 10.37
C CYS A 71 0.86 1.61 9.39
N ILE A 72 0.83 1.09 8.16
CA ILE A 72 1.65 1.56 7.04
C ILE A 72 0.73 2.11 5.96
N GLY A 73 1.00 3.32 5.50
CA GLY A 73 0.38 3.91 4.32
C GLY A 73 1.44 4.42 3.35
N VAL A 74 1.01 4.81 2.14
CA VAL A 74 1.93 5.43 1.17
C VAL A 74 2.26 6.83 1.65
N ARG A 75 3.56 7.17 1.72
CA ARG A 75 3.99 8.54 2.05
C ARG A 75 4.02 9.39 0.79
N LEU A 76 3.42 10.59 0.85
CA LEU A 76 3.57 11.59 -0.20
C LEU A 76 4.96 12.22 -0.13
N GLY A 77 5.62 12.39 -1.29
CA GLY A 77 6.98 12.92 -1.36
C GLY A 77 7.08 14.43 -1.06
N LYS A 78 8.33 14.92 -0.92
CA LYS A 78 8.62 16.34 -0.60
C LYS A 78 8.03 17.33 -1.60
N GLN A 79 7.85 16.93 -2.85
CA GLN A 79 7.27 17.76 -3.91
C GLN A 79 5.81 18.19 -3.65
N TYR A 80 5.14 17.59 -2.66
CA TYR A 80 3.77 17.94 -2.27
C TYR A 80 3.72 18.75 -0.97
N ALA A 81 4.86 19.35 -0.57
CA ALA A 81 5.02 20.34 0.49
C ALA A 81 4.16 20.07 1.74
N ALA A 82 3.00 20.73 1.84
CA ALA A 82 2.04 20.62 2.95
C ALA A 82 1.61 19.18 3.26
N LEU A 83 1.63 18.28 2.27
CA LEU A 83 1.28 16.87 2.44
C LEU A 83 2.50 15.93 2.46
N SER A 84 3.74 16.44 2.47
CA SER A 84 4.97 15.63 2.37
C SER A 84 5.22 14.66 3.54
N ALA A 85 4.56 14.87 4.68
CA ALA A 85 4.56 13.95 5.80
C ALA A 85 3.26 13.12 5.87
N ALA A 86 2.30 13.35 4.99
CA ALA A 86 1.02 12.70 5.07
C ALA A 86 1.10 11.24 4.55
N ARG A 87 0.31 10.37 5.16
CA ARG A 87 0.14 8.97 4.73
C ARG A 87 -1.22 8.82 4.07
N VAL A 88 -1.24 8.18 2.91
CA VAL A 88 -2.47 7.98 2.13
C VAL A 88 -2.82 6.49 2.08
N ALA A 89 -4.12 6.22 1.95
CA ALA A 89 -4.64 4.87 1.79
C ALA A 89 -4.14 4.23 0.48
N PRO A 90 -3.99 2.90 0.41
CA PRO A 90 -4.43 1.91 1.42
C PRO A 90 -3.54 1.88 2.67
N PHE A 91 -4.16 1.56 3.81
CA PHE A 91 -3.47 1.37 5.08
C PHE A 91 -3.39 -0.11 5.43
N SER A 92 -2.25 -0.56 5.97
CA SER A 92 -2.07 -1.91 6.52
C SER A 92 -1.65 -1.82 7.97
N CYS A 93 -2.51 -2.28 8.89
CA CYS A 93 -2.31 -2.19 10.33
C CYS A 93 -1.99 -3.56 10.93
N GLN A 94 -0.88 -3.66 11.66
CA GLN A 94 -0.42 -4.91 12.26
C GLN A 94 -0.89 -5.02 13.71
N PHE A 95 -1.85 -5.91 13.97
CA PHE A 95 -2.35 -6.18 15.33
C PHE A 95 -1.50 -7.22 16.06
N ALA A 96 -1.04 -8.24 15.33
CA ALA A 96 -0.12 -9.26 15.81
C ALA A 96 0.78 -9.74 14.65
N GLU A 97 1.75 -10.61 14.94
CA GLU A 97 2.70 -11.13 13.94
C GLU A 97 1.99 -11.68 12.69
N ASN A 98 0.86 -12.37 12.87
CA ASN A 98 0.07 -12.96 11.80
C ASN A 98 -1.36 -12.42 11.73
N LYS A 99 -1.59 -11.16 12.13
CA LYS A 99 -2.92 -10.54 12.08
C LYS A 99 -2.82 -9.10 11.60
N TYR A 100 -3.31 -8.88 10.38
CA TYR A 100 -3.29 -7.59 9.69
C TYR A 100 -4.69 -7.15 9.31
N LEU A 101 -4.91 -5.85 9.38
CA LEU A 101 -6.08 -5.18 8.85
C LEU A 101 -5.65 -4.29 7.68
N THR A 102 -6.12 -4.61 6.48
CA THR A 102 -5.95 -3.76 5.30
C THR A 102 -7.19 -2.89 5.13
N ILE A 103 -7.03 -1.57 5.10
CA ILE A 103 -8.09 -0.59 4.89
C ILE A 103 -7.88 0.11 3.54
N LYS A 104 -8.87 0.01 2.66
CA LYS A 104 -8.92 0.76 1.40
C LYS A 104 -9.83 1.97 1.57
N ALA A 105 -9.35 3.14 1.18
CA ALA A 105 -10.12 4.37 1.17
C ALA A 105 -9.77 5.20 -0.07
N ILE A 106 -10.70 6.08 -0.47
CA ILE A 106 -10.38 7.16 -1.41
C ILE A 106 -9.69 8.26 -0.62
N ASN A 107 -8.59 8.76 -1.16
CA ASN A 107 -7.85 9.89 -0.61
C ASN A 107 -8.36 11.18 -1.24
N PHE A 108 -8.83 12.10 -0.42
CA PHE A 108 -9.26 13.43 -0.81
C PHE A 108 -8.37 14.48 -0.16
N VAL A 109 -8.31 15.65 -0.79
CA VAL A 109 -7.63 16.83 -0.28
C VAL A 109 -8.66 17.94 -0.12
N LYS A 110 -8.77 18.47 1.09
CA LYS A 110 -9.52 19.68 1.38
C LYS A 110 -8.61 20.87 1.06
N LEU A 111 -9.01 21.64 0.06
CA LEU A 111 -8.39 22.89 -0.35
C LEU A 111 -8.88 24.05 0.52
N PRO A 112 -8.24 25.24 0.42
CA PRO A 112 -8.81 26.48 0.92
C PRO A 112 -10.25 26.69 0.43
N HIS A 113 -11.04 27.43 1.20
CA HIS A 113 -12.47 27.68 0.91
C HIS A 113 -13.37 26.42 0.88
N SER A 114 -12.96 25.35 1.55
CA SER A 114 -13.74 24.11 1.72
C SER A 114 -14.02 23.33 0.43
N GLN A 115 -13.29 23.61 -0.66
CA GLN A 115 -13.34 22.75 -1.84
C GLN A 115 -12.67 21.41 -1.54
N VAL A 116 -13.25 20.30 -2.01
CA VAL A 116 -12.70 18.95 -1.84
C VAL A 116 -12.45 18.34 -3.21
N VAL A 117 -11.22 17.89 -3.44
CA VAL A 117 -10.80 17.22 -4.68
C VAL A 117 -10.20 15.87 -4.37
N THR A 118 -10.17 14.96 -5.34
CA THR A 118 -9.40 13.71 -5.15
C THR A 118 -7.91 14.03 -5.06
N LEU A 119 -7.15 13.17 -4.37
CA LEU A 119 -5.69 13.31 -4.35
C LEU A 119 -5.12 13.38 -5.78
N GLU A 120 -5.58 12.52 -6.69
CA GLU A 120 -5.15 12.53 -8.10
C GLU A 120 -5.38 13.87 -8.81
N GLN A 121 -6.50 14.55 -8.52
CA GLN A 121 -6.78 15.90 -9.03
C GLN A 121 -5.83 16.91 -8.39
N PHE A 122 -5.64 16.85 -7.06
CA PHE A 122 -4.72 17.74 -6.33
C PHE A 122 -3.29 17.67 -6.87
N LEU A 123 -2.75 16.48 -7.15
CA LEU A 123 -1.38 16.31 -7.64
C LEU A 123 -1.12 17.00 -9.00
N LYS A 124 -2.19 17.33 -9.75
CA LYS A 124 -2.13 18.03 -11.04
C LYS A 124 -2.19 19.56 -10.92
N ILE A 125 -2.54 20.10 -9.75
CA ILE A 125 -2.65 21.55 -9.55
C ILE A 125 -1.25 22.17 -9.47
N LYS A 126 -1.02 23.24 -10.24
CA LYS A 126 0.23 24.02 -10.28
C LYS A 126 -0.09 25.53 -10.23
N PRO A 127 0.53 26.32 -9.33
CA PRO A 127 1.41 25.89 -8.23
C PRO A 127 0.67 25.04 -7.19
N THR A 128 1.39 24.24 -6.40
CA THR A 128 0.77 23.37 -5.40
C THR A 128 0.16 24.21 -4.27
N PRO A 129 -1.16 24.10 -4.00
CA PRO A 129 -1.80 24.88 -2.95
C PRO A 129 -1.22 24.58 -1.56
N GLU A 130 -1.03 25.63 -0.77
CA GLU A 130 -0.67 25.55 0.65
C GLU A 130 -1.94 25.46 1.52
N ASN A 131 -1.78 25.16 2.82
CA ASN A 131 -2.90 25.05 3.78
C ASN A 131 -3.99 24.05 3.36
N VAL A 132 -3.56 22.85 3.00
CA VAL A 132 -4.44 21.75 2.62
C VAL A 132 -4.42 20.64 3.67
N SER A 133 -5.50 19.86 3.76
CA SER A 133 -5.58 18.70 4.67
C SER A 133 -6.08 17.46 3.94
N LEU A 134 -5.56 16.28 4.32
CA LEU A 134 -6.10 15.01 3.83
C LEU A 134 -7.42 14.68 4.53
N THR A 135 -8.33 14.09 3.76
CA THR A 135 -9.50 13.40 4.28
C THR A 135 -9.72 12.12 3.49
N PHE A 136 -10.47 11.18 4.05
CA PHE A 136 -10.61 9.84 3.52
C PHE A 136 -12.07 9.45 3.41
N LYS A 137 -12.39 8.62 2.43
CA LYS A 137 -13.69 7.93 2.36
C LYS A 137 -13.44 6.44 2.34
N LEU A 138 -13.86 5.75 3.39
CA LEU A 138 -13.75 4.30 3.51
C LEU A 138 -14.41 3.62 2.30
N LYS A 139 -13.70 2.67 1.68
CA LYS A 139 -14.21 1.87 0.57
C LYS A 139 -14.45 0.43 0.99
N SER A 140 -13.45 -0.19 1.61
CA SER A 140 -13.53 -1.56 2.09
C SER A 140 -12.40 -1.84 3.06
N TRP A 141 -12.51 -2.95 3.79
CA TRP A 141 -11.43 -3.45 4.63
C TRP A 141 -11.38 -4.97 4.58
N LYS A 142 -10.23 -5.54 4.94
CA LYS A 142 -10.03 -6.99 4.99
C LYS A 142 -9.07 -7.34 6.12
N TRP A 143 -9.47 -8.33 6.91
CA TRP A 143 -8.57 -9.00 7.85
C TRP A 143 -7.81 -10.11 7.15
N GLN A 144 -6.51 -10.19 7.39
CA GLN A 144 -5.62 -11.15 6.77
C GLN A 144 -4.67 -11.75 7.80
N LYS A 145 -4.39 -13.04 7.66
CA LYS A 145 -3.19 -13.64 8.24
C LYS A 145 -2.04 -13.41 7.26
N LYS A 146 -0.81 -13.30 7.75
CA LYS A 146 0.37 -13.31 6.88
C LYS A 146 0.29 -14.61 6.06
N LEU A 147 0.30 -14.49 4.73
CA LEU A 147 0.52 -15.67 3.88
C LEU A 147 1.99 -16.06 4.10
N GLN A 148 2.20 -17.26 4.66
CA GLN A 148 3.51 -17.90 4.67
C GLN A 148 3.95 -18.18 3.24
#